data_AF-A0AAD1ACR8-F1
#
_entry.id   AF-A0AAD1ACR8-F1
#
_cell.length_a   1.000
_cell.length_b   1.000
_cell.length_c   1.000
_cell.angle_alpha   90.00
_cell.angle_beta   90.00
_cell.angle_gamma   90.00
#
_symmetry.space_group_name_H-M   'P 1'
#
loop_
_entity.id
_entity.type
_entity.pdbx_description
1 polymer ?
#
loop_
_entity_poly.entity_id
_entity_poly.type
_entity_poly.pdbx_seq_one_letter_code
_entity_poly.pdbx_strand_id
1 'polypeptide(L)'
;MTSIVRRAFLMDPGENLLLSDSAVVAAGRFDEFVQETGLNPDHVLGDPLCAMPIPVRGLNADGTLERLTGMNPSLLWHPLAWLPIESALRFQIRVEGSDELELESDHDWALRIALELTTSGLYDIEDGTWLDVLALHGIDAENPVDAARVEAWLAGAVDEDLDGIDLTDFIAAGHDDPEWSYRAAAGLAELAIPAQWSILAKSLTESLDGEGQGITDPPERQRLLTAIAELGILLLGDVPSENADSPQAPVDELIAVHDRLTAEGTVVTAADLATVERDLVRTLNGVAELFKGFVEALKAINTGTLALEPSRSQEHDTPN
;
A
#
# COMPACT_ATOMS: atom_id res chain seq x y z
N MET A 1 -33.95 4.49 -2.83
CA MET A 1 -32.60 4.15 -3.33
C MET A 1 -31.78 5.41 -3.15
N THR A 2 -31.01 5.47 -2.08
CA THR A 2 -29.99 6.51 -1.88
C THR A 2 -29.01 6.37 -3.05
N SER A 3 -28.73 7.46 -3.77
CA SER A 3 -27.74 7.43 -4.84
C SER A 3 -26.37 7.14 -4.23
N ILE A 4 -25.64 6.18 -4.79
CA ILE A 4 -24.25 5.90 -4.41
C ILE A 4 -23.43 7.16 -4.68
N VAL A 5 -22.74 7.66 -3.65
CA VAL A 5 -21.83 8.81 -3.75
C VAL A 5 -20.41 8.28 -3.78
N ARG A 6 -19.59 8.77 -4.72
CA ARG A 6 -18.16 8.43 -4.82
C ARG A 6 -17.31 9.69 -4.86
N ARG A 7 -16.09 9.60 -4.34
CA ARG A 7 -15.14 10.72 -4.27
C ARG A 7 -13.76 10.28 -4.77
N ALA A 8 -13.09 11.17 -5.49
CA ALA A 8 -11.68 10.97 -5.87
C ALA A 8 -10.78 11.32 -4.68
N PHE A 9 -9.74 10.52 -4.46
CA PHE A 9 -8.69 10.81 -3.49
C PHE A 9 -7.44 9.99 -3.80
N LEU A 10 -6.35 10.69 -4.10
CA LEU A 10 -4.98 10.18 -4.34
C LEU A 10 -4.76 9.13 -5.45
N MET A 11 -5.83 8.67 -6.08
CA MET A 11 -5.82 7.67 -7.14
C MET A 11 -6.33 8.29 -8.45
N ASP A 12 -5.72 7.88 -9.56
CA ASP A 12 -6.16 8.30 -10.90
C ASP A 12 -7.12 7.28 -11.54
N PRO A 13 -7.98 7.71 -12.49
CA PRO A 13 -8.79 6.79 -13.27
C PRO A 13 -7.95 5.71 -13.98
N GLY A 14 -8.34 4.45 -13.81
CA GLY A 14 -7.63 3.28 -14.32
C GLY A 14 -6.50 2.76 -13.43
N GLU A 15 -6.20 3.41 -12.30
CA GLU A 15 -5.12 2.99 -11.41
C GLU A 15 -5.56 1.81 -10.51
N ASN A 16 -4.70 0.80 -10.40
CA ASN A 16 -4.94 -0.36 -9.53
C ASN A 16 -4.43 -0.08 -8.10
N LEU A 17 -5.12 -0.60 -7.09
CA LEU A 17 -4.60 -0.59 -5.71
C LEU A 17 -3.48 -1.59 -5.49
N LEU A 18 -3.44 -2.69 -6.27
CA LEU A 18 -2.36 -3.67 -6.18
C LEU A 18 -1.16 -3.17 -6.97
N LEU A 19 -0.01 -3.14 -6.28
CA LEU A 19 1.31 -2.82 -6.82
C LEU A 19 1.43 -1.38 -7.34
N SER A 20 2.14 -0.54 -6.61
CA SER A 20 2.50 0.79 -7.11
C SER A 20 3.48 0.66 -8.28
N ASP A 21 3.26 1.46 -9.34
CA ASP A 21 4.08 1.44 -10.54
C ASP A 21 5.35 2.29 -10.43
N SER A 22 5.43 3.15 -9.41
CA SER A 22 6.51 4.12 -9.25
C SER A 22 6.84 4.37 -7.79
N ALA A 23 8.13 4.23 -7.45
CA ALA A 23 8.65 4.53 -6.12
C ALA A 23 8.45 6.00 -5.72
N VAL A 24 8.58 6.91 -6.68
CA VAL A 24 8.39 8.36 -6.44
C VAL A 24 6.92 8.66 -6.19
N VAL A 25 6.01 8.03 -6.94
CA VAL A 25 4.57 8.19 -6.74
C VAL A 25 4.14 7.61 -5.39
N ALA A 26 4.61 6.40 -5.04
CA ALA A 26 4.32 5.78 -3.75
C ALA A 26 4.73 6.68 -2.56
N ALA A 27 5.95 7.23 -2.60
CA ALA A 27 6.44 8.13 -1.56
C ALA A 27 5.66 9.45 -1.52
N GLY A 28 5.45 10.09 -2.68
CA GLY A 28 4.67 11.33 -2.75
C GLY A 28 3.23 11.15 -2.28
N ARG A 29 2.61 10.01 -2.59
CA ARG A 29 1.27 9.67 -2.12
C ARG A 29 1.20 9.44 -0.62
N PHE A 30 2.23 8.81 -0.03
CA PHE A 30 2.32 8.69 1.43
C PHE A 30 2.36 10.07 2.10
N ASP A 31 3.22 10.96 1.60
CA ASP A 31 3.34 12.33 2.12
C ASP A 31 2.01 13.11 1.98
N GLU A 32 1.37 13.03 0.80
CA GLU A 32 0.09 13.70 0.56
C GLU A 32 -1.03 13.12 1.43
N PHE A 33 -1.06 11.80 1.61
CA PHE A 33 -2.03 11.14 2.51
C PHE A 33 -1.86 11.62 3.96
N VAL A 34 -0.63 11.61 4.49
CA VAL A 34 -0.35 12.08 5.85
C VAL A 34 -0.70 13.56 5.99
N GLN A 35 -0.37 14.39 4.99
CA GLN A 35 -0.70 15.81 5.00
C GLN A 35 -2.21 16.07 5.02
N GLU A 36 -2.95 15.45 4.11
CA GLU A 36 -4.39 15.69 3.95
C GLU A 36 -5.20 15.08 5.10
N THR A 37 -4.82 13.89 5.55
CA THR A 37 -5.46 13.22 6.69
C THR A 37 -5.03 13.77 8.03
N GLY A 38 -3.86 14.38 8.17
CA GLY A 38 -3.34 14.83 9.46
C GLY A 38 -2.96 13.71 10.43
N LEU A 39 -2.95 12.45 9.97
CA LEU A 39 -2.53 11.31 10.79
C LEU A 39 -1.05 11.39 11.15
N ASN A 40 -0.69 10.83 12.31
CA ASN A 40 0.73 10.64 12.62
C ASN A 40 1.32 9.63 11.60
N PRO A 41 2.42 9.95 10.89
CA PRO A 41 3.05 9.01 9.96
C PRO A 41 3.43 7.66 10.62
N ASP A 42 3.73 7.63 11.92
CA ASP A 42 4.01 6.38 12.63
C ASP A 42 2.79 5.43 12.72
N HIS A 43 1.58 5.96 12.44
CA HIS A 43 0.33 5.22 12.42
C HIS A 43 -0.22 5.07 10.99
N VAL A 44 0.64 5.16 9.97
CA VAL A 44 0.28 4.91 8.57
C VAL A 44 1.30 3.95 7.97
N LEU A 45 0.81 2.87 7.37
CA LEU A 45 1.64 1.95 6.59
C LEU A 45 1.71 2.44 5.14
N GLY A 46 2.94 2.69 4.66
CA GLY A 46 3.25 3.04 3.27
C GLY A 46 3.88 1.88 2.52
N ASP A 47 3.15 0.78 2.37
CA ASP A 47 3.64 -0.41 1.67
C ASP A 47 3.27 -0.38 0.18
N PRO A 48 4.23 -0.42 -0.76
CA PRO A 48 3.95 -0.25 -2.18
C PRO A 48 3.18 -1.42 -2.81
N LEU A 49 2.93 -2.51 -2.09
CA LEU A 49 2.01 -3.56 -2.54
C LEU A 49 0.55 -3.10 -2.52
N CYS A 50 0.23 -2.12 -1.69
CA CYS A 50 -1.00 -1.35 -1.73
C CYS A 50 -0.67 0.08 -2.15
N ALA A 51 -1.12 0.48 -3.33
CA ALA A 51 -0.87 1.81 -3.88
C ALA A 51 -1.42 2.93 -2.98
N MET A 52 -2.34 2.63 -2.07
CA MET A 52 -2.90 3.59 -1.10
C MET A 52 -2.32 3.37 0.30
N PRO A 53 -1.83 4.42 1.00
CA PRO A 53 -1.40 4.31 2.39
C PRO A 53 -2.53 3.87 3.32
N ILE A 54 -2.20 3.03 4.31
CA ILE A 54 -3.19 2.36 5.17
C ILE A 54 -3.05 2.86 6.61
N PRO A 55 -4.09 3.49 7.21
CA PRO A 55 -4.09 3.82 8.63
C PRO A 55 -3.98 2.58 9.51
N VAL A 56 -3.04 2.60 10.45
CA VAL A 56 -2.84 1.54 11.44
C VAL A 56 -3.60 1.89 12.71
N ARG A 57 -4.40 0.95 13.21
CA ARG A 57 -5.21 1.13 14.43
C ARG A 57 -4.91 0.05 15.45
N GLY A 58 -4.92 0.43 16.72
CA GLY A 58 -4.91 -0.49 17.84
C GLY A 58 -6.31 -0.89 18.29
N LEU A 59 -6.35 -1.59 19.41
CA LEU A 59 -7.58 -1.89 20.13
C LEU A 59 -7.64 -1.09 21.43
N ASN A 60 -8.82 -0.53 21.70
CA ASN A 60 -9.16 -0.01 23.01
C ASN A 60 -9.23 -1.16 24.04
N ALA A 61 -9.23 -0.80 25.33
CA ALA A 61 -9.32 -1.76 26.42
C ALA A 61 -10.61 -2.61 26.42
N ASP A 62 -11.66 -2.16 25.74
CA ASP A 62 -12.93 -2.87 25.59
C ASP A 62 -13.00 -3.76 24.32
N GLY A 63 -11.92 -3.81 23.54
CA GLY A 63 -11.83 -4.61 22.31
C GLY A 63 -12.40 -3.93 21.06
N THR A 64 -12.84 -2.68 21.15
CA THR A 64 -13.20 -1.88 19.96
C THR A 64 -11.95 -1.30 19.29
N LEU A 65 -12.04 -1.00 17.99
CA LEU A 65 -10.95 -0.32 17.28
C LEU A 65 -10.74 1.09 17.84
N GLU A 66 -9.48 1.47 17.99
CA GLU A 66 -9.12 2.85 18.30
C GLU A 66 -9.61 3.80 17.21
N ARG A 67 -10.18 4.94 17.61
CA ARG A 67 -10.51 6.01 16.66
C ARG A 67 -9.22 6.59 16.09
N LEU A 68 -9.24 7.00 14.82
CA LEU A 68 -8.14 7.65 14.11
C LEU A 68 -7.90 9.07 14.65
N THR A 69 -7.43 9.16 15.89
CA THR A 69 -7.23 10.42 16.61
C THR A 69 -6.26 11.32 15.85
N GLY A 70 -6.65 12.56 15.60
CA GLY A 70 -5.88 13.52 14.82
C GLY A 70 -6.22 13.54 13.32
N MET A 71 -7.03 12.59 12.84
CA MET A 71 -7.50 12.60 11.46
C MET A 71 -8.32 13.86 11.15
N ASN A 72 -8.23 14.35 9.93
CA ASN A 72 -9.07 15.41 9.39
C ASN A 72 -10.52 14.88 9.28
N PRO A 73 -11.49 15.45 10.03
CA PRO A 73 -12.88 15.00 10.02
C PRO A 73 -13.52 15.02 8.63
N SER A 74 -13.08 15.93 7.75
CA SER A 74 -13.59 16.03 6.38
C SER A 74 -13.16 14.87 5.47
N LEU A 75 -12.24 14.01 5.92
CA LEU A 75 -11.82 12.79 5.22
C LEU A 75 -12.36 11.51 5.86
N LEU A 76 -13.16 11.62 6.94
CA LEU A 76 -13.84 10.45 7.53
C LEU A 76 -14.93 9.86 6.63
N TRP A 77 -15.15 10.36 5.41
CA TRP A 77 -15.95 9.63 4.42
C TRP A 77 -15.21 8.42 3.82
N HIS A 78 -13.88 8.38 3.91
CA HIS A 78 -13.05 7.41 3.21
C HIS A 78 -13.17 5.99 3.82
N PRO A 79 -13.30 4.92 3.01
CA PRO A 79 -13.47 3.55 3.51
C PRO A 79 -12.40 3.07 4.51
N LEU A 80 -11.14 3.48 4.31
CA LEU A 80 -10.04 3.14 5.22
C LEU A 80 -10.25 3.62 6.67
N ALA A 81 -11.10 4.63 6.92
CA ALA A 81 -11.44 5.05 8.28
C ALA A 81 -12.39 4.08 8.99
N TRP A 82 -13.05 3.19 8.24
CA TRP A 82 -14.15 2.33 8.69
C TRP A 82 -13.91 0.85 8.41
N LEU A 83 -12.66 0.44 8.18
CA LEU A 83 -12.37 -1.00 8.01
C LEU A 83 -12.88 -1.78 9.23
N PRO A 84 -13.54 -2.93 9.04
CA PRO A 84 -13.91 -3.84 10.12
C PRO A 84 -12.68 -4.32 10.88
N ILE A 85 -12.88 -4.86 12.08
CA ILE A 85 -11.77 -5.30 12.95
C ILE A 85 -10.92 -6.40 12.29
N GLU A 86 -11.55 -7.28 11.51
CA GLU A 86 -10.92 -8.37 10.76
C GLU A 86 -10.01 -7.86 9.63
N SER A 87 -10.34 -6.70 9.07
CA SER A 87 -9.55 -6.03 8.04
C SER A 87 -8.48 -5.12 8.65
N ALA A 88 -8.86 -4.34 9.65
CA ALA A 88 -8.02 -3.32 10.27
C ALA A 88 -6.84 -3.88 11.08
N LEU A 89 -6.95 -5.14 11.53
CA LEU A 89 -5.91 -5.82 12.30
C LEU A 89 -5.22 -6.90 11.46
N ARG A 90 -3.97 -7.17 11.82
CA ARG A 90 -3.15 -8.26 11.26
C ARG A 90 -3.59 -9.61 11.81
N PHE A 91 -3.63 -10.64 10.96
CA PHE A 91 -3.95 -11.99 11.40
C PHE A 91 -2.83 -12.64 12.22
N GLN A 92 -3.20 -13.55 13.12
CA GLN A 92 -2.25 -14.48 13.74
C GLN A 92 -2.28 -15.80 12.96
N ILE A 93 -1.20 -16.06 12.26
CA ILE A 93 -1.03 -17.16 11.32
C ILE A 93 -0.28 -18.29 12.01
N ARG A 94 -0.74 -19.52 11.86
CA ARG A 94 0.03 -20.68 12.34
C ARG A 94 1.15 -21.01 11.37
N VAL A 95 2.37 -21.08 11.88
CA VAL A 95 3.54 -21.49 11.10
C VAL A 95 3.39 -22.96 10.70
N GLU A 96 3.61 -23.26 9.41
CA GLU A 96 3.44 -24.61 8.89
C GLU A 96 4.37 -25.61 9.61
N GLY A 97 3.79 -26.69 10.14
CA GLY A 97 4.53 -27.71 10.87
C GLY A 97 4.94 -27.30 12.30
N SER A 98 4.46 -26.16 12.80
CA SER A 98 4.70 -25.66 14.15
C SER A 98 3.39 -25.34 14.89
N ASP A 99 3.48 -25.26 16.22
CA ASP A 99 2.42 -24.70 17.07
C ASP A 99 2.57 -23.18 17.29
N GLU A 100 3.63 -22.60 16.73
CA GLU A 100 3.91 -21.16 16.80
C GLU A 100 2.93 -20.37 15.93
N LEU A 101 2.56 -19.19 16.45
CA LEU A 101 1.77 -18.21 15.72
C LEU A 101 2.68 -17.05 15.35
N GLU A 102 2.68 -16.69 14.08
CA GLU A 102 3.32 -15.49 13.54
C GLU A 102 2.26 -14.46 13.21
N LEU A 103 2.61 -13.18 13.37
CA LEU A 103 1.73 -12.11 12.93
C LEU A 103 1.89 -11.96 11.41
N GLU A 104 0.78 -11.76 10.72
CA GLU A 104 0.74 -11.36 9.31
C GLU A 104 1.72 -10.21 9.06
N SER A 105 2.53 -10.35 8.02
CA SER A 105 3.52 -9.32 7.66
C SER A 105 2.82 -8.07 7.12
N ASP A 106 3.53 -6.95 7.11
CA ASP A 106 3.00 -5.70 6.53
C ASP A 106 2.70 -5.84 5.04
N HIS A 107 3.53 -6.61 4.31
CA HIS A 107 3.32 -6.94 2.91
C HIS A 107 2.03 -7.74 2.68
N ASP A 108 1.82 -8.80 3.47
CA ASP A 108 0.63 -9.65 3.34
C ASP A 108 -0.64 -8.86 3.70
N TRP A 109 -0.56 -8.06 4.76
CA TRP A 109 -1.66 -7.21 5.18
C TRP A 109 -2.01 -6.14 4.14
N ALA A 110 -1.00 -5.47 3.56
CA ALA A 110 -1.22 -4.49 2.50
C ALA A 110 -1.87 -5.11 1.26
N LEU A 111 -1.40 -6.29 0.82
CA LEU A 111 -2.01 -7.03 -0.28
C LEU A 111 -3.47 -7.39 0.03
N ARG A 112 -3.74 -7.85 1.25
CA ARG A 112 -5.09 -8.21 1.69
C ARG A 112 -6.02 -7.00 1.66
N ILE A 113 -5.61 -5.86 2.20
CA ILE A 113 -6.39 -4.62 2.17
C ILE A 113 -6.67 -4.18 0.72
N ALA A 114 -5.66 -4.19 -0.15
CA ALA A 114 -5.84 -3.84 -1.56
C ALA A 114 -6.85 -4.75 -2.27
N LEU A 115 -6.81 -6.06 -1.98
CA LEU A 115 -7.78 -7.04 -2.50
C LEU A 115 -9.19 -6.75 -1.97
N GLU A 116 -9.36 -6.60 -0.66
CA GLU A 116 -10.65 -6.34 -0.02
C GLU A 116 -11.30 -5.06 -0.57
N LEU A 117 -10.55 -3.97 -0.68
CA LEU A 117 -11.06 -2.69 -1.17
C LEU A 117 -11.47 -2.75 -2.65
N THR A 118 -10.72 -3.51 -3.46
CA THR A 118 -10.97 -3.65 -4.90
C THR A 118 -12.16 -4.58 -5.17
N THR A 119 -12.24 -5.73 -4.50
CA THR A 119 -13.30 -6.72 -4.78
C THR A 119 -14.66 -6.32 -4.21
N SER A 120 -14.67 -5.58 -3.10
CA SER A 120 -15.90 -5.08 -2.45
C SER A 120 -16.56 -3.91 -3.19
N GLY A 121 -15.86 -3.28 -4.14
CA GLY A 121 -16.30 -2.06 -4.81
C GLY A 121 -16.21 -0.79 -3.95
N LEU A 122 -15.57 -0.88 -2.77
CA LEU A 122 -15.21 0.27 -1.95
C LEU A 122 -14.26 1.20 -2.72
N TYR A 123 -13.37 0.63 -3.52
CA TYR A 123 -12.62 1.32 -4.56
C TYR A 123 -13.11 0.93 -5.96
N ASP A 124 -13.15 1.89 -6.88
CA ASP A 124 -13.50 1.70 -8.27
C ASP A 124 -12.32 2.12 -9.14
N ILE A 125 -11.70 1.12 -9.78
CA ILE A 125 -10.53 1.28 -10.64
C ILE A 125 -10.87 2.12 -11.86
N GLU A 126 -12.06 1.97 -12.47
CA GLU A 126 -12.36 2.64 -13.74
C GLU A 126 -12.32 4.16 -13.59
N ASP A 127 -12.97 4.65 -12.53
CA ASP A 127 -13.07 6.08 -12.24
C ASP A 127 -11.97 6.59 -11.30
N GLY A 128 -11.21 5.71 -10.63
CA GLY A 128 -10.22 6.11 -9.61
C GLY A 128 -10.89 6.71 -8.37
N THR A 129 -12.06 6.19 -8.00
CA THR A 129 -12.90 6.78 -6.93
C THR A 129 -13.24 5.80 -5.82
N TRP A 130 -13.55 6.36 -4.66
CA TRP A 130 -13.88 5.65 -3.43
C TRP A 130 -15.35 5.83 -3.08
N LEU A 131 -15.97 4.81 -2.50
CA LEU A 131 -17.30 4.92 -1.92
C LEU A 131 -17.28 5.90 -0.72
N ASP A 132 -18.20 6.86 -0.70
CA ASP A 132 -18.40 7.73 0.45
C ASP A 132 -19.22 6.99 1.52
N VAL A 133 -18.54 6.53 2.57
CA VAL A 133 -19.16 5.75 3.65
C VAL A 133 -20.12 6.60 4.48
N LEU A 134 -19.83 7.88 4.70
CA LEU A 134 -20.74 8.74 5.45
C LEU A 134 -22.04 8.98 4.67
N ALA A 135 -21.93 9.25 3.36
CA ALA A 135 -23.10 9.43 2.50
C ALA A 135 -23.95 8.14 2.38
N LEU A 136 -23.33 6.96 2.42
CA LEU A 136 -24.04 5.67 2.46
C LEU A 136 -24.97 5.58 3.69
N HIS A 137 -24.53 6.15 4.81
CA HIS A 137 -25.29 6.23 6.07
C HIS A 137 -26.11 7.53 6.21
N GLY A 138 -26.22 8.33 5.15
CA GLY A 138 -27.02 9.56 5.13
C GLY A 138 -26.41 10.72 5.92
N ILE A 139 -25.12 10.67 6.21
CA ILE A 139 -24.34 11.71 6.88
C ILE A 139 -23.62 12.52 5.81
N ASP A 140 -23.86 13.83 5.77
CA ASP A 140 -23.23 14.72 4.79
C ASP A 140 -22.14 15.58 5.44
N ALA A 141 -20.87 15.21 5.27
CA ALA A 141 -19.76 15.96 5.85
C ALA A 141 -19.62 17.41 5.35
N GLU A 142 -20.34 17.82 4.29
CA GLU A 142 -20.39 19.21 3.84
C GLU A 142 -21.47 20.03 4.56
N ASN A 143 -22.42 19.36 5.22
CA ASN A 143 -23.40 20.00 6.08
C ASN A 143 -22.76 20.39 7.42
N PRO A 144 -22.82 21.67 7.85
CA PRO A 144 -22.21 22.11 9.10
C PRO A 144 -22.65 21.35 10.36
N VAL A 145 -23.87 20.80 10.37
CA VAL A 145 -24.39 20.02 11.50
C VAL A 145 -23.73 18.65 11.57
N ASP A 146 -23.65 17.96 10.43
CA ASP A 146 -23.03 16.63 10.34
C ASP A 146 -21.51 16.73 10.47
N ALA A 147 -20.88 17.78 9.92
CA ALA A 147 -19.47 18.08 10.14
C ALA A 147 -19.14 18.23 11.64
N ALA A 148 -19.94 19.02 12.38
CA ALA A 148 -19.76 19.20 13.82
C ALA A 148 -20.00 17.90 14.61
N ARG A 149 -20.94 17.05 14.14
CA ARG A 149 -21.22 15.72 14.70
C ARG A 149 -20.01 14.78 14.53
N VAL A 150 -19.46 14.71 13.32
CA VAL A 150 -18.26 13.91 12.99
C VAL A 150 -17.04 14.40 13.77
N GLU A 151 -16.83 15.71 13.88
CA GLU A 151 -15.78 16.32 14.71
C GLU A 151 -15.91 15.92 16.19
N ALA A 152 -17.12 16.03 16.76
CA ALA A 152 -17.36 15.66 18.15
C ALA A 152 -17.12 14.17 18.38
N TRP A 153 -17.56 13.31 17.46
CA TRP A 153 -17.30 11.87 17.50
C TRP A 153 -15.81 11.58 17.46
N LEU A 154 -15.06 12.17 16.53
CA LEU A 154 -13.61 11.96 16.46
C LEU A 154 -12.89 12.42 17.75
N ALA A 155 -13.41 13.45 18.42
CA ALA A 155 -12.92 13.94 19.71
C ALA A 155 -13.34 13.07 20.93
N GLY A 156 -14.03 11.95 20.72
CA GLY A 156 -14.40 11.00 21.78
C GLY A 156 -15.88 11.00 22.17
N ALA A 157 -16.75 11.81 21.52
CA ALA A 157 -18.18 11.74 21.79
C ALA A 157 -18.78 10.41 21.30
N VAL A 158 -19.82 9.93 21.98
CA VAL A 158 -20.60 8.77 21.54
C VAL A 158 -21.56 9.21 20.43
N ASP A 159 -21.68 8.40 19.40
CA ASP A 159 -22.61 8.64 18.30
C ASP A 159 -23.09 7.31 17.72
N GLU A 160 -24.35 6.96 17.98
CA GLU A 160 -24.87 5.62 17.66
C GLU A 160 -24.84 5.29 16.15
N ASP A 161 -24.98 6.27 15.27
CA ASP A 161 -24.93 6.00 13.81
C ASP A 161 -23.48 5.80 13.36
N LEU A 162 -22.54 6.64 13.82
CA LEU A 162 -21.12 6.53 13.47
C LEU A 162 -20.47 5.31 14.12
N ASP A 163 -20.76 5.04 15.39
CA ASP A 163 -20.29 3.86 16.12
C ASP A 163 -20.87 2.55 15.52
N GLY A 164 -21.97 2.64 14.77
CA GLY A 164 -22.63 1.51 14.10
C GLY A 164 -22.23 1.30 12.63
N ILE A 165 -21.31 2.09 12.08
CA ILE A 165 -20.81 1.87 10.71
C ILE A 165 -19.98 0.58 10.68
N ASP A 166 -20.40 -0.35 9.83
CA ASP A 166 -19.75 -1.65 9.65
C ASP A 166 -19.72 -2.02 8.16
N LEU A 167 -18.52 -2.24 7.62
CA LEU A 167 -18.29 -2.61 6.23
C LEU A 167 -18.10 -4.12 6.03
N THR A 168 -18.31 -4.95 7.06
CA THR A 168 -18.10 -6.41 6.99
C THR A 168 -18.85 -7.04 5.82
N ASP A 169 -20.12 -6.68 5.63
CA ASP A 169 -20.93 -7.21 4.53
C ASP A 169 -20.44 -6.76 3.15
N PHE A 170 -19.82 -5.58 3.03
CA PHE A 170 -19.20 -5.13 1.77
C PHE A 170 -17.98 -6.00 1.43
N ILE A 171 -17.14 -6.28 2.43
CA ILE A 171 -15.90 -7.04 2.25
C ILE A 171 -16.18 -8.53 2.03
N ALA A 172 -17.20 -9.08 2.69
CA ALA A 172 -17.61 -10.47 2.53
C ALA A 172 -18.49 -10.70 1.28
N ALA A 173 -18.97 -9.64 0.63
CA ALA A 173 -19.90 -9.76 -0.49
C ALA A 173 -19.34 -10.64 -1.61
N GLY A 174 -20.03 -11.75 -1.91
CA GLY A 174 -19.64 -12.69 -2.95
C GLY A 174 -18.66 -13.78 -2.51
N HIS A 175 -18.35 -13.86 -1.21
CA HIS A 175 -17.43 -14.85 -0.65
C HIS A 175 -18.05 -15.62 0.52
N ASP A 176 -18.07 -16.95 0.43
CA ASP A 176 -18.57 -17.84 1.50
C ASP A 176 -17.51 -18.11 2.59
N ASP A 177 -16.24 -17.83 2.29
CA ASP A 177 -15.09 -18.05 3.18
C ASP A 177 -14.75 -16.74 3.90
N PRO A 178 -14.86 -16.64 5.23
CA PRO A 178 -14.52 -15.41 5.97
C PRO A 178 -13.02 -15.09 5.90
N GLU A 179 -12.16 -16.04 5.53
CA GLU A 179 -10.72 -15.85 5.37
C GLU A 179 -10.29 -15.73 3.89
N TRP A 180 -11.25 -15.49 2.98
CA TRP A 180 -10.98 -15.48 1.54
C TRP A 180 -9.85 -14.54 1.15
N SER A 181 -9.83 -13.34 1.74
CA SER A 181 -8.90 -12.25 1.38
C SER A 181 -7.50 -12.57 1.83
N TYR A 182 -7.35 -13.15 3.02
CA TYR A 182 -6.08 -13.65 3.52
C TYR A 182 -5.50 -14.76 2.65
N ARG A 183 -6.30 -15.77 2.27
CA ARG A 183 -5.81 -16.86 1.41
C ARG A 183 -5.43 -16.35 0.03
N ALA A 184 -6.19 -15.40 -0.52
CA ALA A 184 -5.89 -14.76 -1.78
C ALA A 184 -4.58 -13.95 -1.69
N ALA A 185 -4.39 -13.17 -0.63
CA ALA A 185 -3.16 -12.41 -0.39
C ALA A 185 -1.95 -13.34 -0.24
N ALA A 186 -2.03 -14.36 0.61
CA ALA A 186 -0.96 -15.33 0.83
C ALA A 186 -0.60 -16.09 -0.46
N GLY A 187 -1.60 -16.49 -1.25
CA GLY A 187 -1.37 -17.14 -2.55
C GLY A 187 -0.76 -16.21 -3.60
N LEU A 188 -0.91 -14.89 -3.45
CA LEU A 188 -0.38 -13.88 -4.36
C LEU A 188 1.01 -13.37 -3.91
N ALA A 189 1.30 -13.36 -2.61
CA ALA A 189 2.48 -12.75 -2.01
C ALA A 189 3.80 -13.25 -2.62
N GLU A 190 3.92 -14.57 -2.86
CA GLU A 190 5.11 -15.18 -3.48
C GLU A 190 5.44 -14.61 -4.87
N LEU A 191 4.44 -14.07 -5.57
CA LEU A 191 4.62 -13.43 -6.87
C LEU A 191 4.64 -11.91 -6.78
N ALA A 192 3.75 -11.33 -5.97
CA ALA A 192 3.57 -9.88 -5.84
C ALA A 192 4.77 -9.19 -5.19
N ILE A 193 5.30 -9.73 -4.09
CA ILE A 193 6.42 -9.11 -3.36
C ILE A 193 7.66 -8.98 -4.26
N PRO A 194 8.14 -10.07 -4.92
CA PRO A 194 9.32 -9.94 -5.77
C PRO A 194 9.05 -9.09 -7.03
N ALA A 195 7.84 -9.16 -7.60
CA ALA A 195 7.49 -8.30 -8.72
C ALA A 195 7.51 -6.82 -8.34
N GLN A 196 7.05 -6.45 -7.15
CA GLN A 196 7.09 -5.08 -6.66
C GLN A 196 8.52 -4.56 -6.59
N TRP A 197 9.47 -5.35 -6.10
CA TRP A 197 10.89 -4.96 -6.11
C TRP A 197 11.41 -4.65 -7.51
N SER A 198 11.05 -5.48 -8.50
CA SER A 198 11.44 -5.25 -9.90
C SER A 198 10.85 -3.94 -10.43
N ILE A 199 9.56 -3.70 -10.17
CA ILE A 199 8.83 -2.50 -10.62
C ILE A 199 9.45 -1.24 -10.02
N LEU A 200 9.65 -1.22 -8.70
CA LEU A 200 10.19 -0.05 -8.01
C LEU A 200 11.63 0.23 -8.41
N ALA A 201 12.49 -0.79 -8.47
CA ALA A 201 13.87 -0.63 -8.91
C ALA A 201 13.96 -0.07 -10.34
N LYS A 202 13.10 -0.55 -11.25
CA LYS A 202 13.00 -0.02 -12.61
C LYS A 202 12.54 1.43 -12.61
N SER A 203 11.52 1.77 -11.83
CA SER A 203 10.99 3.14 -11.75
C SER A 203 12.03 4.14 -11.23
N LEU A 204 12.86 3.75 -10.26
CA LEU A 204 13.94 4.58 -9.74
C LEU A 204 15.03 4.86 -10.79
N THR A 205 15.38 3.85 -11.59
CA THR A 205 16.29 4.03 -12.73
C THR A 205 15.68 4.96 -13.79
N GLU A 206 14.38 4.80 -14.09
CA GLU A 206 13.66 5.66 -15.03
C GLU A 206 13.60 7.12 -14.56
N SER A 207 13.44 7.37 -13.26
CA SER A 207 13.51 8.72 -12.68
C SER A 207 14.90 9.36 -12.87
N LEU A 208 15.97 8.57 -12.72
CA LEU A 208 17.34 9.05 -12.98
C LEU A 208 17.55 9.39 -14.47
N ASP A 209 17.05 8.55 -15.38
CA ASP A 209 17.17 8.76 -16.82
C ASP A 209 16.27 9.91 -17.34
N GLY A 210 15.08 10.07 -16.78
CA GLY A 210 14.13 11.10 -17.18
C GLY A 210 14.46 12.47 -16.59
N GLU A 211 14.27 12.60 -15.28
CA GLU A 211 14.43 13.87 -14.55
C GLU A 211 15.91 14.25 -14.39
N GLY A 212 16.77 13.25 -14.24
CA GLY A 212 18.20 13.47 -14.02
C GLY A 212 18.95 13.93 -15.26
N GLN A 213 18.56 13.57 -16.49
CA GLN A 213 19.35 13.89 -17.69
C GLN A 213 19.62 15.38 -17.91
N GLY A 214 18.74 16.27 -17.44
CA GLY A 214 18.89 17.72 -17.56
C GLY A 214 19.73 18.39 -16.46
N ILE A 215 20.01 17.70 -15.35
CA ILE A 215 20.59 18.30 -14.16
C ILE A 215 22.12 18.24 -14.22
N THR A 216 22.74 19.39 -14.54
CA THR A 216 24.21 19.52 -14.63
C THR A 216 24.85 20.18 -13.41
N ASP A 217 24.06 20.81 -12.54
CA ASP A 217 24.56 21.45 -11.31
C ASP A 217 24.92 20.37 -10.26
N PRO A 218 26.18 20.28 -9.78
CA PRO A 218 26.59 19.19 -8.90
C PRO A 218 25.78 19.12 -7.58
N PRO A 219 25.49 20.22 -6.86
CA PRO A 219 24.63 20.18 -5.67
C PRO A 219 23.20 19.70 -5.92
N GLU A 220 22.62 20.04 -7.06
CA GLU A 220 21.28 19.56 -7.45
C GLU A 220 21.32 18.07 -7.84
N ARG A 221 22.33 17.66 -8.61
CA ARG A 221 22.55 16.25 -8.97
C ARG A 221 22.80 15.38 -7.75
N GLN A 222 23.56 15.87 -6.78
CA GLN A 222 23.78 15.19 -5.50
C GLN A 222 22.46 14.97 -4.75
N ARG A 223 21.60 16.00 -4.65
CA ARG A 223 20.29 15.89 -4.00
C ARG A 223 19.39 14.86 -4.67
N LEU A 224 19.34 14.82 -6.00
CA LEU A 224 18.59 13.79 -6.73
C LEU A 224 19.12 12.39 -6.42
N LEU A 225 20.43 12.17 -6.53
CA LEU A 225 21.03 10.86 -6.26
C LEU A 225 20.79 10.41 -4.81
N THR A 226 20.85 11.35 -3.85
CA THR A 226 20.54 11.06 -2.44
C THR A 226 19.09 10.63 -2.28
N ALA A 227 18.14 11.38 -2.84
CA ALA A 227 16.72 11.05 -2.76
C ALA A 227 16.40 9.67 -3.38
N ILE A 228 16.97 9.35 -4.54
CA ILE A 228 16.78 8.04 -5.17
C ILE A 228 17.40 6.91 -4.34
N ALA A 229 18.57 7.14 -3.74
CA ALA A 229 19.17 6.16 -2.83
C ALA A 229 18.32 5.95 -1.57
N GLU A 230 17.78 7.01 -0.96
CA GLU A 230 16.89 6.95 0.20
C GLU A 230 15.61 6.17 -0.12
N LEU A 231 14.96 6.47 -1.24
CA LEU A 231 13.79 5.71 -1.69
C LEU A 231 14.11 4.25 -1.96
N GLY A 232 15.26 3.97 -2.58
CA GLY A 232 15.73 2.60 -2.80
C GLY A 232 15.93 1.85 -1.49
N ILE A 233 16.56 2.47 -0.48
CA ILE A 233 16.76 1.87 0.84
C ILE A 233 15.43 1.58 1.51
N LEU A 234 14.50 2.55 1.48
CA LEU A 234 13.20 2.43 2.12
C LEU A 234 12.35 1.33 1.49
N LEU A 235 12.29 1.27 0.16
CA LEU A 235 11.32 0.44 -0.57
C LEU A 235 11.87 -0.92 -1.02
N LEU A 236 13.20 -1.08 -1.04
CA LEU A 236 13.87 -2.33 -1.44
C LEU A 236 14.65 -2.96 -0.28
N GLY A 237 14.35 -2.55 0.97
CA GLY A 237 15.05 -3.00 2.17
C GLY A 237 14.97 -4.51 2.40
N ASP A 238 13.86 -5.13 1.99
CA ASP A 238 13.60 -6.57 2.18
C ASP A 238 14.07 -7.43 1.00
N VAL A 239 14.73 -6.84 -0.01
CA VAL A 239 15.28 -7.61 -1.14
C VAL A 239 16.39 -8.54 -0.62
N PRO A 240 16.27 -9.86 -0.80
CA PRO A 240 17.27 -10.81 -0.32
C PRO A 240 18.56 -10.71 -1.13
N SER A 241 19.67 -11.17 -0.53
CA SER A 241 20.93 -11.31 -1.25
C SER A 241 20.84 -12.41 -2.32
N GLU A 242 21.49 -12.19 -3.47
CA GLU A 242 21.44 -13.11 -4.62
C GLU A 242 22.01 -14.50 -4.32
N ASN A 243 22.92 -14.61 -3.35
CA ASN A 243 23.61 -15.86 -3.01
C ASN A 243 23.88 -15.94 -1.51
N ALA A 244 23.65 -17.11 -0.91
CA ALA A 244 24.06 -17.39 0.47
C ALA A 244 25.58 -17.17 0.70
N ASP A 245 26.39 -17.26 -0.36
CA ASP A 245 27.84 -17.10 -0.34
C ASP A 245 28.32 -15.68 -0.70
N SER A 246 27.44 -14.81 -1.19
CA SER A 246 27.72 -13.38 -1.41
C SER A 246 26.78 -12.57 -0.52
N PRO A 247 27.22 -12.23 0.71
CA PRO A 247 26.32 -11.78 1.77
C PRO A 247 25.77 -10.37 1.56
N GLN A 248 26.18 -9.66 0.51
CA GLN A 248 25.83 -8.26 0.35
C GLN A 248 24.46 -8.15 -0.32
N ALA A 249 23.48 -7.70 0.47
CA ALA A 249 22.15 -7.43 -0.04
C ALA A 249 22.18 -6.15 -0.89
N PRO A 250 21.30 -6.00 -1.90
CA PRO A 250 21.22 -4.77 -2.69
C PRO A 250 21.06 -3.51 -1.81
N VAL A 251 20.32 -3.61 -0.70
CA VAL A 251 20.17 -2.52 0.27
C VAL A 251 21.51 -2.04 0.86
N ASP A 252 22.46 -2.94 1.11
CA ASP A 252 23.78 -2.56 1.63
C ASP A 252 24.57 -1.71 0.61
N GLU A 253 24.42 -2.02 -0.69
CA GLU A 253 25.03 -1.21 -1.74
C GLU A 253 24.36 0.17 -1.84
N LEU A 254 23.04 0.25 -1.68
CA LEU A 254 22.30 1.51 -1.67
C LEU A 254 22.66 2.38 -0.46
N ILE A 255 22.81 1.78 0.74
CA ILE A 255 23.31 2.45 1.94
C ILE A 255 24.72 3.00 1.70
N ALA A 256 25.62 2.20 1.13
CA ALA A 256 26.97 2.65 0.82
C ALA A 256 27.00 3.81 -0.20
N VAL A 257 26.07 3.82 -1.16
CA VAL A 257 25.87 4.94 -2.08
C VAL A 257 25.38 6.19 -1.33
N HIS A 258 24.38 6.04 -0.46
CA HIS A 258 23.83 7.13 0.35
C HIS A 258 24.89 7.76 1.25
N ASP A 259 25.64 6.95 2.00
CA ASP A 259 26.69 7.40 2.91
C ASP A 259 27.77 8.21 2.18
N ARG A 260 28.13 7.81 0.96
CA ARG A 260 29.08 8.57 0.12
C ARG A 260 28.55 9.94 -0.28
N LEU A 261 27.24 10.07 -0.48
CA LEU A 261 26.60 11.33 -0.85
C LEU A 261 26.38 12.24 0.35
N THR A 262 26.25 11.70 1.56
CA THR A 262 25.90 12.46 2.78
C THR A 262 27.09 12.69 3.72
N ALA A 263 28.25 12.08 3.46
CA ALA A 263 29.45 12.21 4.28
C ALA A 263 29.89 13.67 4.50
N GLU A 264 29.87 14.11 5.77
CA GLU A 264 30.26 15.46 6.17
C GLU A 264 31.67 15.85 5.72
N GLY A 265 31.84 17.10 5.27
CA GLY A 265 33.14 17.66 4.89
C GLY A 265 33.68 17.18 3.54
N THR A 266 32.95 16.34 2.81
CA THR A 266 33.33 15.88 1.48
C THR A 266 32.80 16.82 0.41
N VAL A 267 33.69 17.46 -0.35
CA VAL A 267 33.29 18.15 -1.58
C VAL A 267 33.08 17.08 -2.65
N VAL A 268 31.81 16.77 -2.94
CA VAL A 268 31.48 15.77 -3.96
C VAL A 268 31.72 16.39 -5.34
N THR A 269 32.68 15.84 -6.08
CA THR A 269 33.00 16.33 -7.43
C THR A 269 32.05 15.74 -8.46
N ALA A 270 31.96 16.34 -9.65
CA ALA A 270 31.20 15.76 -10.75
C ALA A 270 31.66 14.34 -11.13
N ALA A 271 32.95 14.02 -10.96
CA ALA A 271 33.48 12.68 -11.20
C ALA A 271 33.03 11.68 -10.13
N ASP A 272 32.90 12.12 -8.87
CA ASP A 272 32.37 11.31 -7.78
C ASP A 272 30.89 11.01 -8.01
N LEU A 273 30.09 12.03 -8.37
CA LEU A 273 28.68 11.86 -8.71
C LEU A 273 28.48 10.88 -9.87
N ALA A 274 29.27 10.98 -10.94
CA ALA A 274 29.20 10.04 -12.07
C ALA A 274 29.63 8.60 -11.72
N THR A 275 30.38 8.43 -10.62
CA THR A 275 30.72 7.10 -10.10
C THR A 275 29.58 6.57 -9.26
N VAL A 276 29.07 7.38 -8.32
CA VAL A 276 27.93 7.05 -7.47
C VAL A 276 26.70 6.69 -8.28
N GLU A 277 26.37 7.48 -9.29
CA GLU A 277 25.24 7.23 -10.18
C GLU A 277 25.37 5.89 -10.91
N ARG A 278 26.59 5.55 -11.36
CA ARG A 278 26.83 4.28 -12.05
C ARG A 278 26.66 3.09 -11.09
N ASP A 279 27.11 3.24 -9.84
CA ASP A 279 26.94 2.23 -8.81
C ASP A 279 25.45 2.04 -8.49
N LEU A 280 24.71 3.13 -8.29
CA LEU A 280 23.28 3.16 -8.03
C LEU A 280 22.47 2.51 -9.17
N VAL A 281 22.69 2.94 -10.42
CA VAL A 281 22.02 2.37 -11.60
C VAL A 281 22.35 0.90 -11.79
N ARG A 282 23.59 0.48 -11.50
CA ARG A 282 23.97 -0.94 -11.54
C ARG A 282 23.17 -1.76 -10.53
N THR A 283 23.08 -1.30 -9.29
CA THR A 283 22.34 -1.99 -8.22
C THR A 283 20.86 -2.10 -8.55
N LEU A 284 20.23 -0.98 -8.93
CA LEU A 284 18.80 -0.94 -9.27
C LEU A 284 18.47 -1.82 -10.48
N ASN A 285 19.28 -1.77 -11.55
CA ASN A 285 19.07 -2.65 -12.71
C ASN A 285 19.30 -4.14 -12.37
N GLY A 286 20.21 -4.44 -11.43
CA GLY A 286 20.40 -5.79 -10.92
C GLY A 286 19.12 -6.34 -10.28
N VAL A 287 18.53 -5.59 -9.34
CA VAL A 287 17.25 -5.95 -8.72
C VAL A 287 16.14 -6.07 -9.75
N ALA A 288 16.02 -5.09 -10.66
CA ALA A 288 15.00 -5.07 -11.69
C ALA A 288 15.03 -6.33 -12.57
N GLU A 289 16.21 -6.71 -13.08
CA GLU A 289 16.35 -7.89 -13.95
C GLU A 289 16.24 -9.21 -13.18
N LEU A 290 16.73 -9.28 -11.94
CA LEU A 290 16.64 -10.48 -11.12
C LEU A 290 15.18 -10.94 -10.90
N PHE A 291 14.29 -9.98 -10.61
CA PHE A 291 12.90 -10.28 -10.28
C PHE A 291 11.90 -10.05 -11.43
N LYS A 292 12.38 -9.69 -12.62
CA LYS A 292 11.54 -9.43 -13.80
C LYS A 292 10.61 -10.58 -14.17
N GLY A 293 11.05 -11.83 -13.96
CA GLY A 293 10.23 -13.01 -14.24
C GLY A 293 8.92 -13.05 -13.43
N PHE A 294 8.91 -12.47 -12.23
CA PHE A 294 7.71 -12.37 -11.40
C PHE A 294 6.71 -11.36 -11.96
N VAL A 295 7.19 -10.23 -12.50
CA VAL A 295 6.36 -9.25 -13.20
C VAL A 295 5.69 -9.88 -14.43
N GLU A 296 6.43 -10.69 -15.18
CA GLU A 296 5.91 -11.40 -16.35
C GLU A 296 4.87 -12.45 -15.95
N ALA A 297 5.09 -13.19 -14.85
CA ALA A 297 4.15 -14.15 -14.30
C ALA A 297 2.84 -13.49 -13.85
N LEU A 298 2.90 -12.37 -13.12
CA LEU A 298 1.70 -11.62 -12.70
C LEU A 298 0.91 -11.08 -13.89
N LYS A 299 1.59 -10.52 -14.91
CA LYS A 299 0.93 -10.07 -16.13
C LYS A 299 0.21 -11.20 -16.85
N ALA A 300 0.80 -12.40 -16.86
CA ALA A 300 0.19 -13.59 -17.46
C ALA A 300 -1.06 -14.05 -16.70
N ILE A 301 -1.10 -13.92 -15.36
CA ILE A 301 -2.30 -14.18 -14.56
C ILE A 301 -3.41 -13.18 -14.92
N ASN A 302 -3.06 -11.89 -15.03
CA ASN A 302 -4.05 -10.85 -15.35
C ASN A 302 -4.61 -10.95 -16.78
N THR A 303 -3.77 -11.33 -17.76
CA THR A 303 -4.24 -11.60 -19.14
C THR A 303 -4.90 -12.96 -19.30
N GLY A 304 -4.72 -13.85 -18.32
CA GLY A 304 -5.23 -15.22 -18.27
C GLY A 304 -6.29 -15.42 -17.19
N THR A 305 -7.29 -14.56 -17.09
CA THR A 305 -8.50 -14.79 -16.25
C THR A 305 -8.26 -14.71 -14.73
N LEU A 306 -8.57 -13.56 -14.12
CA LEU A 306 -9.24 -13.55 -12.82
C LEU A 306 -10.71 -13.98 -13.04
N ALA A 307 -10.92 -15.21 -13.49
CA ALA A 307 -12.14 -15.91 -13.18
C ALA A 307 -11.91 -16.53 -11.81
N LEU A 308 -12.08 -15.72 -10.77
CA LEU A 308 -12.65 -16.24 -9.54
C LEU A 308 -14.04 -16.74 -9.95
N GLU A 309 -14.12 -17.98 -10.47
CA GLU A 309 -15.41 -18.59 -10.76
C GLU A 309 -16.18 -18.62 -9.44
N PRO A 310 -17.39 -18.00 -9.36
CA PRO A 310 -18.24 -18.23 -8.22
C PRO A 310 -18.55 -19.73 -8.24
N SER A 311 -18.19 -20.41 -7.15
CA SER A 311 -18.53 -21.82 -6.92
C SER A 311 -19.98 -22.04 -7.38
N ARG A 312 -20.15 -22.78 -8.47
CA ARG A 312 -21.47 -23.17 -8.95
C ARG A 312 -22.20 -23.84 -7.80
N SER A 313 -23.28 -23.22 -7.36
CA SER A 313 -24.29 -23.84 -6.51
C SER A 313 -24.60 -25.22 -7.09
N GLN A 314 -24.33 -26.27 -6.32
CA GLN A 314 -24.84 -27.59 -6.65
C GLN A 314 -26.36 -27.56 -6.46
N GLU A 315 -27.08 -27.37 -7.57
CA GLU A 315 -28.50 -27.69 -7.66
C GLU A 315 -28.68 -29.21 -7.51
N HIS A 316 -29.51 -29.56 -6.53
CA HIS A 316 -30.39 -30.72 -6.43
C HIS A 316 -29.85 -32.13 -6.75
N ASP A 317 -29.89 -32.97 -5.71
CA ASP A 317 -30.64 -34.22 -5.86
C ASP A 317 -31.44 -34.53 -4.58
N THR A 318 -32.76 -34.58 -4.72
CA THR A 318 -33.70 -35.00 -3.68
C THR A 318 -34.27 -36.32 -4.15
N PRO A 319 -34.05 -37.46 -3.47
CA PRO A 319 -34.66 -38.70 -3.88
C PRO A 319 -36.10 -38.82 -3.33
N ASN A 320 -37.00 -39.23 -4.21
CA ASN A 320 -38.35 -39.72 -3.90
C ASN A 320 -38.32 -40.93 -2.94
#